data_AF-A0A928B1N9-F1
#
_entry.id   AF-A0A928B1N9-F1
#
_cell.length_a   1.000
_cell.length_b   1.000
_cell.length_c   1.000
_cell.angle_alpha   90.00
_cell.angle_beta   90.00
_cell.angle_gamma   90.00
#
_symmetry.space_group_name_H-M   'P 1'
#
loop_
_entity.id
_entity.type
_entity.pdbx_description
1 polymer ?
#
loop_
_entity_poly.entity_id
_entity_poly.type
_entity_poly.pdbx_seq_one_letter_code
_entity_poly.pdbx_strand_id
1 'polypeptide(L)'
;MENVTQLPEDVVAKSVRRKQNIAAALFIIINVASIAYLCLSSFLGTVIFPHFDVLLFAIEIVAFCVLSQISSNKATKVATYILLGVSALNIILYFIFSIFLSYTMENYHIIMDIRQIINLLMALVSLYGFSLILRANKGITAYEKSWININIILMMLTVFLFISMYVRFLIYGDFVYEVDGRFVGYVIYQAYHSYLLWYIVLRFLQILAVIPFVRCAAFAGGECKESGVKGVYSPLNKYFLSLLVASVVAGVLWAILYSNVDAAESILLSI
;
A
#
# COMPACT_ATOMS: atom_id res chain seq x y z
N MET A 1 3.15 -49.46 -2.28
CA MET A 1 2.95 -48.56 -1.11
C MET A 1 4.19 -47.70 -1.01
N GLU A 2 4.16 -46.52 -1.63
CA GLU A 2 5.28 -45.57 -1.56
C GLU A 2 5.31 -44.94 -0.17
N ASN A 3 6.44 -45.11 0.51
CA ASN A 3 6.81 -44.39 1.72
C ASN A 3 6.85 -42.90 1.40
N VAL A 4 5.77 -42.18 1.70
CA VAL A 4 5.80 -40.72 1.78
C VAL A 4 6.61 -40.39 3.02
N THR A 5 7.91 -40.19 2.84
CA THR A 5 8.81 -39.63 3.83
C THR A 5 8.30 -38.25 4.21
N GLN A 6 7.50 -38.18 5.28
CA GLN A 6 7.19 -36.93 5.95
C GLN A 6 8.53 -36.32 6.39
N LEU A 7 8.87 -35.17 5.81
CA LEU A 7 10.03 -34.40 6.25
C LEU A 7 9.90 -34.14 7.76
N PRO A 8 10.99 -34.22 8.54
CA PRO A 8 10.96 -33.95 9.97
C PRO A 8 10.33 -32.58 10.24
N GLU A 9 9.46 -32.47 11.26
CA GLU A 9 8.74 -31.23 11.59
C GLU A 9 9.68 -30.03 11.77
N ASP A 10 10.89 -30.26 12.32
CA ASP A 10 11.93 -29.25 12.48
C ASP A 10 12.46 -28.67 11.15
N VAL A 11 12.55 -29.51 10.11
CA VAL A 11 13.01 -29.10 8.77
C VAL A 11 11.94 -28.26 8.09
N VAL A 12 10.67 -28.64 8.25
CA VAL A 12 9.51 -27.89 7.72
C VAL A 12 9.40 -26.54 8.41
N ALA A 13 9.50 -26.49 9.74
CA ALA A 13 9.46 -25.25 10.52
C ALA A 13 10.61 -24.29 10.15
N LYS A 14 11.83 -24.82 9.95
CA LYS A 14 12.99 -24.02 9.52
C LYS A 14 12.81 -23.45 8.11
N SER A 15 12.24 -24.24 7.18
CA SER A 15 11.95 -23.81 5.81
C SER A 15 10.88 -22.71 5.76
N VAL A 16 9.79 -22.87 6.51
CA VAL A 16 8.73 -21.86 6.65
C VAL A 16 9.30 -20.55 7.18
N ARG A 17 10.04 -20.61 8.29
CA ARG A 17 10.63 -19.41 8.93
C ARG A 17 11.57 -18.67 7.98
N ARG A 18 12.34 -19.39 7.15
CA ARG A 18 13.19 -18.79 6.12
C ARG A 18 12.35 -18.03 5.08
N LYS A 19 11.28 -18.63 4.58
CA LYS A 19 10.38 -18.01 3.59
C LYS A 19 9.65 -16.79 4.17
N GLN A 20 9.18 -16.86 5.42
CA GLN A 20 8.61 -15.70 6.12
C GLN A 20 9.61 -14.55 6.24
N ASN A 21 10.87 -14.83 6.59
CA ASN A 21 11.92 -13.81 6.68
C ASN A 21 12.26 -13.21 5.31
N ILE A 22 12.29 -14.02 4.24
CA ILE A 22 12.48 -13.53 2.88
C ILE A 22 11.34 -12.59 2.49
N ALA A 23 10.08 -13.01 2.70
CA ALA A 23 8.93 -12.16 2.41
C ALA A 23 8.95 -10.86 3.23
N ALA A 24 9.27 -10.93 4.53
CA ALA A 24 9.44 -9.76 5.39
C ALA A 24 10.47 -8.78 4.79
N ALA A 25 11.65 -9.28 4.43
CA ALA A 25 12.73 -8.46 3.88
C ALA A 25 12.29 -7.79 2.57
N LEU A 26 11.61 -8.51 1.67
CA LEU A 26 11.12 -7.94 0.41
C LEU A 26 10.11 -6.81 0.64
N PHE A 27 9.13 -7.01 1.52
CA PHE A 27 8.18 -5.94 1.88
C PHE A 27 8.85 -4.75 2.58
N ILE A 28 9.87 -4.99 3.42
CA ILE A 28 10.65 -3.90 4.02
C ILE A 28 11.41 -3.13 2.94
N ILE A 29 12.07 -3.83 2.01
CA ILE A 29 12.77 -3.23 0.87
C ILE A 29 11.81 -2.36 0.05
N ILE A 30 10.59 -2.82 -0.24
CA ILE A 30 9.59 -2.04 -0.97
C ILE A 30 9.31 -0.70 -0.27
N ASN A 31 9.08 -0.74 1.05
CA ASN A 31 8.75 0.47 1.82
C ASN A 31 9.95 1.41 1.95
N VAL A 32 11.16 0.89 2.17
CA VAL A 32 12.39 1.70 2.25
C VAL A 32 12.72 2.32 0.90
N ALA A 33 12.65 1.54 -0.18
CA ALA A 33 12.87 2.00 -1.54
C ALA A 33 11.85 3.06 -1.93
N SER A 34 10.58 2.88 -1.55
CA SER A 34 9.52 3.88 -1.72
C SER A 34 9.83 5.22 -1.04
N ILE A 35 10.33 5.18 0.20
CA ILE A 35 10.77 6.39 0.92
C ILE A 35 11.94 7.04 0.20
N ALA A 36 13.01 6.27 -0.07
CA ALA A 36 14.22 6.79 -0.68
C ALA A 36 13.95 7.45 -2.03
N TYR A 37 13.09 6.81 -2.83
CA TYR A 37 12.68 7.32 -4.11
C TYR A 37 11.89 8.63 -4.02
N LEU A 38 10.92 8.72 -3.10
CA LEU A 38 10.14 9.95 -2.93
C LEU A 38 11.03 11.10 -2.41
N CYS A 39 11.98 10.82 -1.52
CA CYS A 39 12.96 11.82 -1.07
C CYS A 39 13.86 12.28 -2.22
N LEU A 40 14.34 11.33 -3.05
CA LEU A 40 15.21 11.64 -4.19
C LEU A 40 14.48 12.44 -5.27
N SER A 41 13.24 12.06 -5.62
CA SER A 41 12.44 12.80 -6.60
C SER A 41 12.11 14.21 -6.12
N SER A 42 11.83 14.37 -4.83
CA SER A 42 11.62 15.68 -4.21
C SER A 42 12.87 16.55 -4.22
N PHE A 43 14.05 15.96 -3.95
CA PHE A 43 15.33 16.68 -3.95
C PHE A 43 15.79 17.08 -5.36
N LEU A 44 15.61 16.20 -6.35
CA LEU A 44 16.02 16.46 -7.73
C LEU A 44 15.01 17.30 -8.51
N GLY A 45 13.82 17.57 -7.95
CA GLY A 45 12.74 18.30 -8.63
C GLY A 45 12.21 17.57 -9.87
N THR A 46 12.44 16.27 -9.98
CA THR A 46 12.08 15.46 -11.14
C THR A 46 10.72 14.79 -10.96
N VAL A 47 9.95 14.71 -12.04
CA VAL A 47 8.70 13.96 -12.09
C VAL A 47 8.97 12.48 -11.75
N ILE A 48 8.08 11.91 -10.94
CA ILE A 48 8.03 10.50 -10.56
C ILE A 48 8.15 9.61 -11.82
N PHE A 49 9.28 8.93 -11.98
CA PHE A 49 9.50 7.85 -12.95
C PHE A 49 8.54 6.66 -12.70
N PRO A 50 7.57 6.41 -13.59
CA PRO A 50 6.62 5.30 -13.45
C PRO A 50 7.29 3.91 -13.51
N HIS A 51 8.53 3.83 -14.04
CA HIS A 51 9.33 2.61 -14.04
C HIS A 51 9.77 2.15 -12.64
N PHE A 52 9.85 3.07 -11.67
CA PHE A 52 10.19 2.71 -10.30
C PHE A 52 9.06 1.94 -9.62
N ASP A 53 7.82 2.36 -9.84
CA ASP A 53 6.63 1.67 -9.32
C ASP A 53 6.52 0.24 -9.86
N VAL A 54 6.86 0.04 -11.15
CA VAL A 54 6.94 -1.30 -11.77
C VAL A 54 7.93 -2.21 -11.02
N LEU A 55 9.11 -1.71 -10.65
CA LEU A 55 10.09 -2.47 -9.89
C LEU A 55 9.56 -2.84 -8.50
N LEU A 56 8.91 -1.91 -7.80
CA LEU A 56 8.34 -2.17 -6.49
C LEU A 56 7.26 -3.27 -6.54
N PHE A 57 6.35 -3.21 -7.52
CA PHE A 57 5.34 -4.25 -7.72
C PHE A 57 5.96 -5.59 -8.13
N ALA A 58 7.05 -5.61 -8.88
CA ALA A 58 7.76 -6.85 -9.21
C ALA A 58 8.35 -7.53 -7.94
N ILE A 59 8.93 -6.73 -7.03
CA ILE A 59 9.40 -7.23 -5.73
C ILE A 59 8.22 -7.74 -4.90
N GLU A 60 7.07 -7.05 -4.94
CA GLU A 60 5.85 -7.44 -4.24
C GLU A 60 5.31 -8.79 -4.72
N ILE A 61 5.31 -9.03 -6.04
CA ILE A 61 4.96 -10.32 -6.64
C ILE A 61 5.87 -11.42 -6.09
N VAL A 62 7.18 -11.19 -6.02
CA VAL A 62 8.12 -12.18 -5.47
C VAL A 62 7.80 -12.46 -3.99
N ALA A 63 7.49 -11.44 -3.20
CA ALA A 63 7.10 -11.60 -1.81
C ALA A 63 5.83 -12.46 -1.66
N PHE A 64 4.79 -12.19 -2.44
CA PHE A 64 3.56 -12.98 -2.43
C PHE A 64 3.75 -14.40 -3.00
N CYS A 65 4.60 -14.58 -4.00
CA CYS A 65 5.01 -15.91 -4.48
C CYS A 65 5.61 -16.73 -3.33
N VAL A 66 6.52 -16.15 -2.55
CA VAL A 66 7.13 -16.82 -1.39
C VAL A 66 6.08 -17.18 -0.33
N LEU A 67 5.15 -16.26 -0.01
CA LEU A 67 4.08 -16.51 0.96
C LEU A 67 3.06 -17.56 0.49
N SER A 68 2.77 -17.62 -0.81
CA SER A 68 1.82 -18.61 -1.37
C SER A 68 2.29 -20.05 -1.18
N GLN A 69 3.60 -20.27 -1.10
CA GLN A 69 4.21 -21.58 -0.87
C GLN A 69 4.09 -22.07 0.57
N ILE A 70 3.82 -21.17 1.52
CA ILE A 70 3.70 -21.47 2.96
C ILE A 70 2.33 -21.14 3.52
N SER A 71 1.36 -20.89 2.65
CA SER A 71 -0.04 -20.66 3.03
C SER A 71 -0.58 -21.89 3.77
N SER A 72 -1.22 -21.66 4.92
CA SER A 72 -1.76 -22.69 5.81
C SER A 72 -3.01 -23.41 5.27
N ASN A 73 -3.70 -22.82 4.28
CA ASN A 73 -4.90 -23.39 3.68
C ASN A 73 -5.14 -22.85 2.26
N LYS A 74 -6.05 -23.51 1.54
CA LYS A 74 -6.43 -23.14 0.17
C LYS A 74 -6.97 -21.71 0.07
N ALA A 75 -7.75 -21.25 1.06
CA ALA A 75 -8.32 -19.91 1.04
C ALA A 75 -7.25 -18.81 1.17
N THR A 76 -6.25 -19.00 2.02
CA THR A 76 -5.08 -18.11 2.15
C THR A 76 -4.25 -18.11 0.88
N LYS A 77 -4.08 -19.28 0.27
CA LYS A 77 -3.38 -19.41 -1.02
C LYS A 77 -4.10 -18.64 -2.13
N VAL A 78 -5.43 -18.78 -2.23
CA VAL A 78 -6.27 -18.01 -3.17
C VAL A 78 -6.18 -16.51 -2.88
N ALA A 79 -6.28 -16.09 -1.62
CA ALA A 79 -6.15 -14.69 -1.23
C ALA A 79 -4.77 -14.11 -1.63
N THR A 80 -3.71 -14.89 -1.46
CA THR A 80 -2.35 -14.51 -1.86
C THR A 80 -2.23 -14.39 -3.38
N TYR A 81 -2.87 -15.27 -4.15
CA TYR A 81 -2.93 -15.13 -5.62
C TYR A 81 -3.74 -13.93 -6.09
N ILE A 82 -4.80 -13.54 -5.37
CA ILE A 82 -5.53 -12.30 -5.65
C ILE A 82 -4.59 -11.09 -5.48
N LEU A 83 -3.85 -11.03 -4.36
CA LEU A 83 -2.88 -9.95 -4.10
C LEU A 83 -1.74 -9.91 -5.14
N LEU A 84 -1.26 -11.08 -5.57
CA LEU A 84 -0.30 -11.21 -6.67
C LEU A 84 -0.90 -10.68 -7.98
N GLY A 85 -2.13 -11.06 -8.30
CA GLY A 85 -2.84 -10.61 -9.49
C GLY A 85 -3.02 -9.09 -9.53
N VAL A 86 -3.35 -8.47 -8.40
CA VAL A 86 -3.39 -7.00 -8.25
C VAL A 86 -2.03 -6.38 -8.55
N SER A 87 -0.96 -6.93 -7.98
CA SER A 87 0.42 -6.43 -8.19
C SER A 87 0.85 -6.55 -9.65
N ALA A 88 0.53 -7.68 -10.31
CA ALA A 88 0.82 -7.89 -11.73
C ALA A 88 0.03 -6.95 -12.63
N LEU A 89 -1.25 -6.71 -12.30
CA LEU A 89 -2.08 -5.78 -13.04
C LEU A 89 -1.58 -4.33 -12.88
N ASN A 90 -1.10 -3.94 -11.70
CA ASN A 90 -0.42 -2.66 -11.51
C ASN A 90 0.79 -2.52 -12.45
N ILE A 91 1.66 -3.53 -12.57
CA ILE A 91 2.80 -3.46 -13.50
C ILE A 91 2.33 -3.16 -14.94
N ILE A 92 1.32 -3.89 -15.42
CA ILE A 92 0.79 -3.72 -16.78
C ILE A 92 0.23 -2.31 -16.95
N LEU A 93 -0.56 -1.82 -15.99
CA LEU A 93 -1.20 -0.51 -16.07
C LEU A 93 -0.17 0.63 -15.98
N TYR A 94 0.83 0.53 -15.11
CA TYR A 94 1.91 1.52 -15.03
C TYR A 94 2.75 1.55 -16.31
N PHE A 95 2.98 0.41 -16.95
CA PHE A 95 3.64 0.36 -18.26
C PHE A 95 2.79 1.05 -19.34
N ILE A 96 1.49 0.75 -19.39
CA ILE A 96 0.55 1.39 -20.31
C ILE A 96 0.49 2.91 -20.09
N PHE A 97 0.38 3.37 -18.84
CA PHE A 97 0.39 4.79 -18.51
C PHE A 97 1.68 5.48 -18.94
N SER A 98 2.83 4.82 -18.78
CA SER A 98 4.12 5.35 -19.24
C SER A 98 4.15 5.57 -20.75
N ILE A 99 3.59 4.63 -21.52
CA ILE A 99 3.45 4.75 -22.97
C ILE A 99 2.55 5.94 -23.29
N PHE A 100 1.32 6.00 -22.76
CA PHE A 100 0.39 7.09 -23.07
C PHE A 100 0.92 8.47 -22.70
N LEU A 101 1.55 8.62 -21.53
CA LEU A 101 2.18 9.87 -21.10
C LEU A 101 3.33 10.31 -22.02
N SER A 102 3.99 9.37 -22.70
CA SER A 102 5.06 9.66 -23.67
C SER A 102 4.53 10.16 -25.02
N TYR A 103 3.27 9.84 -25.36
CA TYR A 103 2.67 10.21 -26.65
C TYR A 103 1.79 11.47 -26.58
N THR A 104 1.17 11.79 -25.44
CA THR A 104 0.21 12.90 -25.35
C THR A 104 0.30 13.64 -24.01
N MET A 105 1.07 14.73 -23.97
CA MET A 105 1.08 15.65 -22.81
C MET A 105 -0.26 16.39 -22.63
N GLU A 106 -1.02 16.59 -23.72
CA GLU A 106 -2.32 17.30 -23.71
C GLU A 106 -3.40 16.60 -22.86
N ASN A 107 -3.29 15.29 -22.64
CA ASN A 107 -4.27 14.51 -21.87
C ASN A 107 -3.74 14.06 -20.50
N TYR A 108 -2.69 14.71 -19.99
CA TYR A 108 -2.02 14.34 -18.74
C TYR A 108 -2.98 14.18 -17.55
N HIS A 109 -3.90 15.13 -17.37
CA HIS A 109 -4.87 15.12 -16.27
C HIS A 109 -5.82 13.92 -16.35
N ILE A 110 -6.34 13.59 -17.55
CA ILE A 110 -7.23 12.45 -17.77
C ILE A 110 -6.52 11.13 -17.43
N ILE A 111 -5.26 10.99 -17.86
CA ILE A 111 -4.46 9.79 -17.59
C ILE A 111 -4.21 9.65 -16.07
N MET A 112 -3.95 10.75 -15.38
CA MET A 112 -3.74 10.75 -13.93
C MET A 112 -5.04 10.46 -13.15
N ASP A 113 -6.19 10.97 -13.59
CA ASP A 113 -7.51 10.63 -13.01
C ASP A 113 -7.78 9.12 -13.10
N ILE A 114 -7.61 8.55 -14.29
CA ILE A 114 -7.79 7.11 -14.55
C ILE A 114 -6.85 6.30 -13.65
N ARG A 115 -5.59 6.73 -13.52
CA ARG A 115 -4.61 6.10 -12.62
C ARG A 115 -5.07 6.10 -11.16
N GLN A 116 -5.60 7.21 -10.65
CA GLN A 116 -6.07 7.27 -9.26
C GLN A 116 -7.29 6.36 -9.02
N ILE A 117 -8.23 6.31 -9.96
CA ILE A 117 -9.39 5.41 -9.89
C ILE A 117 -8.93 3.96 -9.87
N ILE A 118 -8.00 3.59 -10.75
CA ILE A 118 -7.42 2.25 -10.79
C ILE A 118 -6.74 1.91 -9.47
N ASN A 119 -5.88 2.80 -8.95
CA ASN A 119 -5.20 2.59 -7.66
C ASN A 119 -6.20 2.32 -6.53
N LEU A 120 -7.31 3.07 -6.49
CA LEU A 120 -8.38 2.87 -5.52
C LEU A 120 -9.05 1.50 -5.69
N LEU A 121 -9.41 1.12 -6.92
CA LEU A 121 -10.01 -0.19 -7.20
C LEU A 121 -9.09 -1.34 -6.81
N MET A 122 -7.80 -1.24 -7.13
CA MET A 122 -6.79 -2.24 -6.75
C MET A 122 -6.66 -2.35 -5.23
N ALA A 123 -6.67 -1.22 -4.53
CA ALA A 123 -6.64 -1.19 -3.07
C ALA A 123 -7.87 -1.91 -2.47
N LEU A 124 -9.06 -1.70 -3.04
CA LEU A 124 -10.29 -2.40 -2.63
C LEU A 124 -10.22 -3.92 -2.88
N VAL A 125 -9.64 -4.35 -4.00
CA VAL A 125 -9.41 -5.79 -4.27
C VAL A 125 -8.40 -6.38 -3.28
N SER A 126 -7.36 -5.61 -2.92
CA SER A 126 -6.41 -6.03 -1.89
C SER A 126 -7.06 -6.17 -0.51
N LEU A 127 -8.00 -5.28 -0.13
CA LEU A 127 -8.80 -5.46 1.10
C LEU A 127 -9.54 -6.77 1.11
N TYR A 128 -10.16 -7.11 -0.02
CA TYR A 128 -10.88 -8.37 -0.14
C TYR A 128 -9.93 -9.55 0.09
N GLY A 129 -8.74 -9.52 -0.51
CA GLY A 129 -7.67 -10.50 -0.26
C GLY A 129 -7.31 -10.62 1.24
N PHE A 130 -6.99 -9.51 1.91
CA PHE A 130 -6.68 -9.54 3.34
C PHE A 130 -7.85 -10.02 4.21
N SER A 131 -9.08 -9.68 3.85
CA SER A 131 -10.28 -10.14 4.57
C SER A 131 -10.45 -11.66 4.49
N LEU A 132 -10.11 -12.27 3.35
CA LEU A 132 -10.11 -13.71 3.18
C LEU A 132 -9.07 -14.38 4.08
N ILE A 133 -7.87 -13.81 4.18
CA ILE A 133 -6.79 -14.31 5.06
C ILE A 133 -7.25 -14.30 6.52
N LEU A 134 -7.80 -13.18 6.99
CA LEU A 134 -8.30 -13.03 8.36
C LEU A 134 -9.44 -13.99 8.70
N ARG A 135 -10.29 -14.31 7.72
CA ARG A 135 -11.45 -15.17 7.92
C ARG A 135 -11.11 -16.66 7.85
N ALA A 136 -10.24 -17.04 6.93
CA ALA A 136 -9.88 -18.43 6.70
C ALA A 136 -9.08 -19.03 7.88
N ASN A 137 -8.39 -18.18 8.65
CA ASN A 137 -7.48 -18.64 9.69
C ASN A 137 -8.00 -18.33 11.09
N LYS A 138 -8.60 -19.35 11.72
CA LYS A 138 -9.00 -19.28 13.13
C LYS A 138 -7.81 -19.22 14.10
N GLY A 139 -6.63 -19.68 13.67
CA GLY A 139 -5.39 -19.65 14.44
C GLY A 139 -4.74 -18.26 14.56
N ILE A 140 -5.24 -17.24 13.84
CA ILE A 140 -4.72 -15.87 13.99
C ILE A 140 -5.21 -15.30 15.32
N THR A 141 -4.25 -14.99 16.20
CA THR A 141 -4.43 -14.33 17.50
C THR A 141 -4.99 -12.92 17.34
N ALA A 142 -5.59 -12.38 18.40
CA ALA A 142 -6.10 -11.00 18.40
C ALA A 142 -4.99 -9.97 18.10
N TYR A 143 -3.78 -10.23 18.61
CA TYR A 143 -2.60 -9.41 18.36
C TYR A 143 -2.23 -9.38 16.87
N GLU A 144 -2.13 -10.53 16.22
CA GLU A 144 -1.83 -10.60 14.78
C GLU A 144 -2.94 -9.94 13.94
N LYS A 145 -4.21 -10.16 14.28
CA LYS A 145 -5.33 -9.47 13.60
C LYS A 145 -5.22 -7.96 13.68
N SER A 146 -4.83 -7.42 14.83
CA SER A 146 -4.61 -5.97 15.01
C SER A 146 -3.56 -5.46 14.04
N TRP A 147 -2.42 -6.12 13.93
CA TRP A 147 -1.35 -5.70 13.01
C TRP A 147 -1.71 -5.83 11.54
N ILE A 148 -2.44 -6.87 11.16
CA ILE A 148 -2.95 -7.01 9.79
C ILE A 148 -3.93 -5.87 9.48
N ASN A 149 -4.83 -5.54 10.40
CA ASN A 149 -5.74 -4.41 10.26
C ASN A 149 -5.00 -3.07 10.20
N ILE A 150 -3.94 -2.88 10.98
CA ILE A 150 -3.07 -1.71 10.90
C ILE A 150 -2.43 -1.62 9.51
N ASN A 151 -1.88 -2.72 8.98
CA ASN A 151 -1.30 -2.74 7.64
C ASN A 151 -2.31 -2.33 6.56
N ILE A 152 -3.53 -2.89 6.64
CA ILE A 152 -4.66 -2.53 5.79
C ILE A 152 -4.99 -1.04 5.86
N ILE A 153 -5.11 -0.49 7.06
CA ILE A 153 -5.43 0.93 7.28
C ILE A 153 -4.33 1.80 6.69
N LEU A 154 -3.07 1.46 6.93
CA LEU A 154 -1.92 2.21 6.40
C LEU A 154 -1.88 2.18 4.88
N MET A 155 -2.16 1.03 4.25
CA MET A 155 -2.27 0.93 2.79
C MET A 155 -3.32 1.90 2.23
N MET A 156 -4.47 2.01 2.91
CA MET A 156 -5.56 2.89 2.49
C MET A 156 -5.29 4.36 2.77
N LEU A 157 -4.65 4.68 3.89
CA LEU A 157 -4.18 6.04 4.17
C LEU A 157 -3.16 6.49 3.12
N THR A 158 -2.28 5.60 2.66
CA THR A 158 -1.34 5.92 1.57
C THR A 158 -2.09 6.22 0.26
N VAL A 159 -3.10 5.42 -0.11
CA VAL A 159 -3.93 5.68 -1.30
C VAL A 159 -4.67 7.01 -1.17
N PHE A 160 -5.27 7.27 -0.01
CA PHE A 160 -5.95 8.54 0.28
C PHE A 160 -5.00 9.74 0.21
N LEU A 161 -3.78 9.60 0.76
CA LEU A 161 -2.75 10.63 0.70
C LEU A 161 -2.39 10.96 -0.75
N PHE A 162 -2.25 9.95 -1.63
CA PHE A 162 -2.00 10.17 -3.05
C PHE A 162 -3.16 10.84 -3.78
N ILE A 163 -4.40 10.44 -3.49
CA ILE A 163 -5.59 11.08 -4.09
C ILE A 163 -5.69 12.54 -3.63
N SER A 164 -5.51 12.82 -2.34
CA SER A 164 -5.59 14.18 -1.79
C SER A 164 -4.47 15.08 -2.31
N MET A 165 -3.24 14.55 -2.45
CA MET A 165 -2.14 15.26 -3.10
C MET A 165 -2.48 15.62 -4.55
N TYR A 166 -3.07 14.68 -5.30
CA TYR A 166 -3.45 14.89 -6.68
C TYR A 166 -4.60 15.91 -6.84
N VAL A 167 -5.64 15.85 -6.00
CA VAL A 167 -6.72 16.85 -5.99
C VAL A 167 -6.16 18.24 -5.68
N ARG A 168 -5.21 18.34 -4.74
CA ARG A 168 -4.54 19.61 -4.44
C ARG A 168 -3.73 20.12 -5.63
N PHE A 169 -3.05 19.23 -6.36
CA PHE A 169 -2.36 19.59 -7.60
C PHE A 169 -3.34 20.13 -8.66
N LEU A 170 -4.54 19.59 -8.79
CA LEU A 170 -5.55 20.13 -9.71
C LEU A 170 -6.06 21.52 -9.28
N ILE A 171 -6.33 21.73 -7.99
CA ILE A 171 -6.90 22.99 -7.48
C ILE A 171 -5.88 24.14 -7.52
N TYR A 172 -4.61 23.85 -7.20
CA TYR A 172 -3.56 24.87 -7.12
C TYR A 172 -2.65 24.91 -8.35
N GLY A 173 -2.73 23.90 -9.22
CA GLY A 173 -1.88 23.78 -10.43
C GLY A 173 -2.09 24.92 -11.42
N ASP A 174 -3.33 25.42 -11.54
CA ASP A 174 -3.65 26.58 -12.38
C ASP A 174 -2.92 27.86 -11.94
N PHE A 175 -2.51 27.97 -10.67
CA PHE A 175 -1.78 29.12 -10.13
C PHE A 175 -0.26 29.06 -10.40
N VAL A 176 0.26 27.89 -10.75
CA VAL A 176 1.70 27.60 -10.83
C VAL A 176 2.25 27.77 -12.25
N TYR A 177 1.40 27.71 -13.28
CA TYR A 177 1.80 27.90 -14.67
C TYR A 177 2.19 29.34 -15.04
N GLU A 178 1.93 30.33 -14.18
CA GLU A 178 2.23 31.75 -14.44
C GLU A 178 3.52 32.25 -13.77
N VAL A 179 4.18 31.45 -12.93
CA VAL A 179 5.32 31.91 -12.10
C VAL A 179 6.61 31.21 -12.49
N ASP A 180 7.71 31.97 -12.51
CA ASP A 180 9.09 31.56 -12.79
C ASP A 180 9.46 30.20 -12.17
N GLY A 181 10.09 29.30 -12.94
CA GLY A 181 10.28 27.88 -12.58
C GLY A 181 11.04 27.59 -11.27
N ARG A 182 11.74 28.59 -10.69
CA ARG A 182 12.37 28.47 -9.36
C ARG A 182 11.39 28.70 -8.20
N PHE A 183 10.34 29.50 -8.43
CA PHE A 183 9.28 29.75 -7.46
C PHE A 183 8.30 28.56 -7.39
N VAL A 184 8.04 27.93 -8.54
CA VAL A 184 7.24 26.71 -8.67
C VAL A 184 7.80 25.57 -7.83
N GLY A 185 9.11 25.30 -7.92
CA GLY A 185 9.76 24.27 -7.12
C GLY A 185 9.67 24.52 -5.61
N TYR A 186 9.76 25.79 -5.19
CA TYR A 186 9.66 26.19 -3.79
C TYR A 186 8.22 26.12 -3.25
N VAL A 187 7.22 26.56 -4.02
CA VAL A 187 5.79 26.50 -3.66
C VAL A 187 5.30 25.04 -3.64
N ILE A 188 5.72 24.22 -4.60
CA ILE A 188 5.47 22.77 -4.60
C ILE A 188 6.16 22.14 -3.38
N TYR A 189 7.44 22.43 -3.14
CA TYR A 189 8.15 21.88 -1.98
C TYR A 189 7.47 22.27 -0.65
N GLN A 190 7.13 23.54 -0.43
CA GLN A 190 6.40 24.02 0.75
C GLN A 190 5.01 23.38 0.88
N ALA A 191 4.23 23.31 -0.21
CA ALA A 191 2.87 22.75 -0.21
C ALA A 191 2.85 21.22 -0.03
N TYR A 192 3.89 20.52 -0.46
CA TYR A 192 3.96 19.05 -0.45
C TYR A 192 4.91 18.47 0.63
N HIS A 193 5.65 19.29 1.37
CA HIS A 193 6.56 18.83 2.44
C HIS A 193 5.82 18.05 3.54
N SER A 194 4.62 18.50 3.91
CA SER A 194 3.77 17.79 4.86
C SER A 194 3.35 16.41 4.33
N TYR A 195 2.99 16.30 3.05
CA TYR A 195 2.66 15.02 2.41
C TYR A 195 3.86 14.06 2.38
N LEU A 196 5.05 14.58 2.11
CA LEU A 196 6.29 13.79 2.17
C LEU A 196 6.51 13.23 3.57
N LEU A 197 6.38 14.06 4.62
CA LEU A 197 6.53 13.62 6.01
C LEU A 197 5.51 12.53 6.37
N TRP A 198 4.22 12.74 6.04
CA TRP A 198 3.18 11.75 6.32
C TRP A 198 3.40 10.46 5.54
N TYR A 199 3.84 10.53 4.29
CA TYR A 199 4.19 9.35 3.52
C TYR A 199 5.30 8.53 4.20
N ILE A 200 6.37 9.20 4.64
CA ILE A 200 7.48 8.54 5.36
C ILE A 200 6.98 7.86 6.63
N VAL A 201 6.15 8.55 7.42
CA VAL A 201 5.56 7.99 8.65
C VAL A 201 4.70 6.75 8.34
N LEU A 202 3.82 6.84 7.33
CA LEU A 202 2.98 5.70 6.93
C LEU A 202 3.80 4.50 6.47
N ARG A 203 4.86 4.73 5.68
CA ARG A 203 5.78 3.66 5.22
C ARG A 203 6.57 3.04 6.37
N PHE A 204 7.00 3.84 7.34
CA PHE A 204 7.67 3.34 8.53
C PHE A 204 6.74 2.46 9.37
N LEU A 205 5.49 2.88 9.57
CA LEU A 205 4.49 2.06 10.25
C LEU A 205 4.16 0.78 9.46
N GLN A 206 4.17 0.83 8.12
CA GLN A 206 3.99 -0.37 7.29
C GLN A 206 5.13 -1.37 7.46
N ILE A 207 6.38 -0.90 7.56
CA ILE A 207 7.54 -1.75 7.88
C ILE A 207 7.31 -2.53 9.18
N LEU A 208 6.81 -1.85 10.22
CA LEU A 208 6.51 -2.48 11.51
C LEU A 208 5.34 -3.48 11.41
N ALA A 209 4.30 -3.16 10.64
CA ALA A 209 3.10 -4.00 10.49
C ALA A 209 3.30 -5.22 9.56
N VAL A 210 4.25 -5.15 8.63
CA VAL A 210 4.56 -6.25 7.70
C VAL A 210 5.14 -7.47 8.42
N ILE A 211 6.01 -7.27 9.41
CA ILE A 211 6.67 -8.37 10.15
C ILE A 211 5.65 -9.30 10.84
N PRO A 212 4.70 -8.81 11.64
CA PRO A 212 3.66 -9.66 12.24
C PRO A 212 2.70 -10.23 11.19
N PHE A 213 2.44 -9.53 10.07
CA PHE A 213 1.63 -10.08 8.99
C PHE A 213 2.28 -11.33 8.35
N VAL A 214 3.54 -11.26 7.93
CA VAL A 214 4.20 -12.39 7.26
C VAL A 214 4.51 -13.55 8.21
N ARG A 215 4.55 -13.28 9.52
CA ARG A 215 4.76 -14.30 10.57
C ARG A 215 3.46 -14.88 11.13
N CYS A 216 2.30 -14.41 10.66
CA CYS A 216 1.05 -14.84 11.24
C CYS A 216 0.73 -16.32 10.95
N ALA A 217 -0.21 -16.88 11.72
CA ALA A 217 -0.69 -18.25 11.55
C ALA A 217 -1.16 -18.61 10.12
N ALA A 218 -1.53 -17.61 9.29
CA ALA A 218 -1.89 -17.85 7.89
C ALA A 218 -0.71 -18.34 7.03
N PHE A 219 0.53 -18.08 7.46
CA PHE A 219 1.76 -18.43 6.74
C PHE A 219 2.67 -19.36 7.55
N ALA A 220 2.11 -20.13 8.49
CA ALA A 220 2.86 -21.03 9.36
C ALA A 220 3.25 -22.36 8.70
N GLY A 221 2.81 -22.62 7.46
CA GLY A 221 2.98 -23.92 6.80
C GLY A 221 2.15 -25.04 7.45
N GLY A 222 1.85 -26.07 6.66
CA GLY A 222 0.96 -27.16 7.06
C GLY A 222 -0.50 -26.87 6.71
N GLU A 223 -1.13 -27.81 6.01
CA GLU A 223 -2.55 -27.70 5.68
C GLU A 223 -3.40 -27.91 6.94
N CYS A 224 -4.01 -26.83 7.44
CA CYS A 224 -5.08 -26.96 8.43
C CYS A 224 -6.26 -27.68 7.74
N LYS A 225 -6.49 -28.95 8.10
CA LYS A 225 -7.56 -29.82 7.56
C LYS A 225 -8.98 -29.28 7.73
N GLU A 226 -9.18 -28.23 8.52
CA GLU A 226 -10.49 -27.66 8.81
C GLU A 226 -10.53 -26.15 8.61
N SER A 227 -10.91 -25.69 7.43
CA SER A 227 -11.48 -24.33 7.26
C SER A 227 -12.16 -24.17 5.89
N GLY A 228 -13.21 -24.97 5.66
CA GLY A 228 -14.22 -24.60 4.68
C GLY A 228 -14.92 -23.31 5.13
N VAL A 229 -14.94 -22.30 4.26
CA VAL A 229 -15.59 -21.00 4.49
C VAL A 229 -17.10 -21.23 4.63
N LYS A 230 -17.61 -21.39 5.86
CA LYS A 230 -19.06 -21.38 6.14
C LYS A 230 -19.51 -19.96 6.49
N GLY A 231 -20.52 -19.45 5.77
CA GLY A 231 -21.36 -18.31 6.16
C GLY A 231 -21.24 -17.06 5.27
N VAL A 232 -22.28 -16.72 4.52
CA VAL A 232 -22.36 -15.46 3.77
C VAL A 232 -22.62 -14.33 4.78
N TYR A 233 -21.56 -13.67 5.23
CA TYR A 233 -21.63 -12.33 5.84
C TYR A 233 -20.48 -11.53 5.25
N SER A 234 -20.82 -10.48 4.48
CA SER A 234 -19.84 -9.70 3.71
C SER A 234 -18.95 -8.88 4.65
N PRO A 235 -17.65 -9.20 4.76
CA PRO A 235 -16.72 -8.44 5.61
C PRO A 235 -16.45 -7.05 5.03
N LEU A 236 -16.71 -6.85 3.73
CA LEU A 236 -16.68 -5.54 3.08
C LEU A 236 -17.50 -4.53 3.88
N ASN A 237 -18.71 -4.83 4.37
CA ASN A 237 -19.49 -3.83 5.12
C ASN A 237 -18.85 -3.37 6.45
N LYS A 238 -18.19 -4.28 7.20
CA LYS A 238 -17.55 -3.89 8.48
C LYS A 238 -16.22 -3.19 8.26
N TYR A 239 -15.39 -3.69 7.34
CA TYR A 239 -14.09 -3.08 7.08
C TYR A 239 -14.23 -1.80 6.26
N PHE A 240 -15.16 -1.72 5.29
CA PHE A 240 -15.42 -0.53 4.49
C PHE A 240 -16.00 0.61 5.33
N LEU A 241 -16.90 0.32 6.29
CA LEU A 241 -17.39 1.34 7.21
C LEU A 241 -16.28 1.87 8.11
N SER A 242 -15.47 0.99 8.72
CA SER A 242 -14.33 1.40 9.54
C SER A 242 -13.27 2.13 8.71
N LEU A 243 -13.08 1.76 7.44
CA LEU A 243 -12.17 2.43 6.53
C LEU A 243 -12.69 3.81 6.16
N LEU A 244 -13.97 3.93 5.81
CA LEU A 244 -14.61 5.20 5.48
C LEU A 244 -14.56 6.14 6.69
N VAL A 245 -14.83 5.63 7.89
CA VAL A 245 -14.67 6.38 9.14
C VAL A 245 -13.21 6.76 9.37
N ALA A 246 -12.23 5.86 9.19
CA ALA A 246 -10.82 6.16 9.37
C ALA A 246 -10.30 7.20 8.35
N SER A 247 -10.70 7.10 7.08
CA SER A 247 -10.37 8.06 6.03
C SER A 247 -11.00 9.43 6.28
N VAL A 248 -12.25 9.47 6.76
CA VAL A 248 -12.94 10.72 7.14
C VAL A 248 -12.28 11.33 8.38
N VAL A 249 -11.97 10.54 9.41
CA VAL A 249 -11.29 11.02 10.62
C VAL A 249 -9.88 11.52 10.30
N ALA A 250 -9.14 10.82 9.43
CA ALA A 250 -7.84 11.29 8.94
C ALA A 250 -7.97 12.59 8.14
N GLY A 251 -8.98 12.72 7.28
CA GLY A 251 -9.30 13.95 6.55
C GLY A 251 -9.70 15.12 7.45
N VAL A 252 -10.43 14.85 8.54
CA VAL A 252 -10.82 15.87 9.54
C VAL A 252 -9.64 16.28 10.41
N LEU A 253 -8.84 15.33 10.89
CA LEU A 253 -7.58 15.62 11.60
C LEU A 253 -6.64 16.44 10.74
N TRP A 254 -6.56 16.13 9.46
CA TRP A 254 -5.81 16.91 8.48
C TRP A 254 -6.34 18.34 8.34
N ALA A 255 -7.67 18.51 8.17
CA ALA A 255 -8.29 19.83 8.07
C ALA A 255 -8.07 20.71 9.33
N ILE A 256 -8.10 20.10 10.51
CA ILE A 256 -7.86 20.79 11.80
C ILE A 256 -6.38 21.17 11.98
N LEU A 257 -5.45 20.29 11.58
CA LEU A 257 -4.03 20.62 11.63
C LEU A 257 -3.68 21.73 10.63
N TYR A 258 -4.36 21.77 9.48
CA TYR A 258 -4.13 22.75 8.43
C TYR A 258 -4.70 24.14 8.77
N SER A 259 -5.92 24.23 9.32
CA SER A 259 -6.51 25.52 9.70
C SER A 259 -5.74 26.26 10.80
N ASN A 260 -4.99 25.53 11.63
CA ASN A 260 -4.11 26.11 12.64
C ASN A 260 -2.77 26.61 12.05
N VAL A 261 -2.33 26.09 10.90
CA VAL A 261 -1.14 26.58 10.20
C VAL A 261 -1.46 27.86 9.42
N ASP A 262 -2.62 27.92 8.75
CA ASP A 262 -3.09 29.15 8.08
C ASP A 262 -3.35 30.30 9.10
N ALA A 263 -3.78 29.96 10.32
CA ALA A 263 -3.92 30.93 11.41
C ALA A 263 -2.57 31.46 11.92
N ALA A 264 -1.51 30.64 11.88
CA ALA A 264 -0.16 31.08 12.27
C ALA A 264 0.50 31.95 11.18
N GLU A 265 0.26 31.63 9.90
CA GLU A 265 0.76 32.42 8.76
C GLU A 265 0.08 33.79 8.66
N SER A 266 -1.23 33.88 8.91
CA SER A 266 -1.95 35.16 8.91
C SER A 266 -1.55 36.10 10.06
N ILE A 267 -1.12 35.55 11.20
CA ILE A 267 -0.56 36.34 12.32
C ILE A 267 0.85 36.82 12.00
N LEU A 268 1.67 36.03 11.32
CA LEU A 268 3.02 36.42 10.90
C LEU A 268 3.03 37.44 9.74
N LEU A 269 1.99 37.44 8.90
CA LEU A 269 1.82 38.41 7.81
C LEU A 269 1.12 39.72 8.24
N SER A 270 0.67 39.80 9.50
CA SER A 270 0.04 40.99 10.08
C SER A 270 0.90 41.72 11.13
N ILE A 271 2.15 41.27 11.33
CA ILE A 271 3.21 41.94 12.09
C ILE A 271 4.24 42.50 11.12
#